data_AF-A0A9N9Y396-F1
#
_entry.id   AF-A0A9N9Y396-F1
#
_cell.length_a   1.000
_cell.length_b   1.000
_cell.length_c   1.000
_cell.angle_alpha   90.00
_cell.angle_beta   90.00
_cell.angle_gamma   90.00
#
_symmetry.space_group_name_H-M   'P 1'
#
loop_
_entity.id
_entity.type
_entity.pdbx_description
1 polymer ?
#
loop_
_entity_poly.entity_id
_entity_poly.type
_entity_poly.pdbx_seq_one_letter_code
_entity_poly.pdbx_strand_id
1 'polypeptide(L)' 'MKFLAAVVLFAATSMATAAPDANDEGSNGQCQSDGMRCNYSIYPALACCPGLQCYTPPESPPGAYGYCCEN' A
#
# COMPACT_ATOMS: atom_id res chain seq x y z
N MET A 1 -44.11 38.73 9.56
CA MET A 1 -43.34 37.99 8.54
C MET A 1 -41.85 38.23 8.87
N LYS A 2 -41.16 37.60 9.83
CA LYS A 2 -40.94 36.19 10.22
C LYS A 2 -40.33 35.34 9.11
N PHE A 3 -39.01 35.50 8.88
CA PHE A 3 -38.13 34.46 8.36
C PHE A 3 -36.76 34.59 9.04
N LEU A 4 -36.61 33.89 10.17
CA LEU A 4 -35.30 33.55 10.74
C LEU A 4 -34.73 32.42 9.89
N ALA A 5 -33.68 32.69 9.11
CA ALA A 5 -32.95 31.67 8.39
C ALA A 5 -31.98 30.98 9.36
N ALA A 6 -32.37 29.80 9.84
CA ALA A 6 -31.49 28.88 10.54
C ALA A 6 -30.45 28.34 9.55
N VAL A 7 -29.23 28.87 9.60
CA VAL A 7 -28.10 28.33 8.85
C VAL A 7 -27.60 27.09 9.59
N VAL A 8 -28.21 25.96 9.25
CA VAL A 8 -27.72 24.64 9.61
C VAL A 8 -26.64 24.29 8.59
N LEU A 9 -25.38 24.59 8.89
CA LEU A 9 -24.25 24.01 8.15
C LEU A 9 -23.72 22.79 8.91
N PHE A 10 -24.28 21.63 8.59
CA PHE A 10 -23.59 20.36 8.74
C PHE A 10 -22.60 20.24 7.57
N ALA A 11 -21.31 20.15 7.87
CA ALA A 11 -20.34 19.54 6.96
C ALA A 11 -19.32 18.79 7.81
N ALA A 12 -19.64 17.53 8.07
CA ALA A 12 -18.67 16.52 8.47
C ALA A 12 -17.91 16.07 7.22
N THR A 13 -16.60 16.24 7.21
CA THR A 13 -15.70 15.67 6.19
C THR A 13 -14.48 15.13 6.95
N SER A 14 -14.54 13.88 7.39
CA SER A 14 -14.23 12.62 6.67
C SER A 14 -12.78 12.22 6.91
N MET A 15 -12.65 11.20 7.77
CA MET A 15 -11.41 10.59 8.23
C MET A 15 -10.75 9.91 7.04
N ALA A 16 -9.50 10.25 6.74
CA ALA A 16 -8.69 9.54 5.77
C ALA A 16 -8.33 8.16 6.35
N THR A 17 -9.13 7.15 6.04
CA THR A 17 -8.69 5.76 6.17
C THR A 17 -7.81 5.47 4.97
N ALA A 18 -6.50 5.52 5.15
CA ALA A 18 -5.55 4.97 4.19
C ALA A 18 -5.73 3.44 4.18
N ALA A 19 -6.66 2.97 3.35
CA ALA A 19 -6.61 1.62 2.86
C ALA A 19 -5.50 1.61 1.79
N PRO A 20 -4.43 0.82 1.93
CA PRO A 20 -3.47 0.68 0.85
C PRO A 20 -4.17 0.00 -0.33
N ASP A 21 -4.54 0.78 -1.35
CA ASP A 21 -4.86 0.26 -2.67
C ASP A 21 -3.66 -0.56 -3.16
N ALA A 22 -3.83 -1.87 -3.27
CA ALA A 22 -2.83 -2.85 -3.69
C ALA A 22 -2.46 -2.76 -5.18
N ASN A 23 -2.40 -1.54 -5.74
CA ASN A 23 -2.05 -1.28 -7.14
C ASN A 23 -1.23 0.01 -7.29
N ASP A 24 -0.42 0.39 -6.30
CA ASP A 24 0.62 1.39 -6.52
C ASP A 24 1.89 0.68 -7.03
N GLU A 25 2.05 0.68 -8.36
CA GLU A 25 3.29 0.30 -9.02
C GLU A 25 4.40 1.30 -8.66
N GLY A 26 4.95 1.12 -7.46
CA GLY A 26 6.24 1.66 -7.03
C GLY A 26 6.30 3.17 -6.87
N SER A 27 5.82 3.69 -5.74
CA SER A 27 6.14 5.06 -5.34
C SER A 27 7.34 5.15 -4.39
N ASN A 28 8.48 5.53 -4.98
CA ASN A 28 9.47 6.45 -4.40
C ASN A 28 9.94 6.18 -2.95
N GLY A 29 10.89 5.26 -2.77
CA GLY A 29 11.79 5.25 -1.60
C GLY A 29 11.21 4.69 -0.30
N GLN A 30 10.02 4.10 -0.37
CA GLN A 30 9.40 3.36 0.72
C GLN A 30 9.16 1.95 0.18
N CYS A 31 9.34 0.97 1.06
CA CYS A 31 9.18 -0.46 0.83
C CYS A 31 8.00 -0.90 -0.06
N GLN A 32 8.06 -2.14 -0.53
CA GLN A 32 7.13 -2.76 -1.45
C GLN A 32 5.86 -3.27 -0.73
N SER A 33 4.69 -2.87 -1.22
CA SER A 33 3.37 -3.22 -0.65
C SER A 33 2.96 -4.68 -0.90
N ASP A 34 1.87 -5.14 -0.27
CA ASP A 34 1.33 -6.49 -0.46
C ASP A 34 0.99 -6.75 -1.94
N GLY A 35 1.28 -7.96 -2.41
CA GLY A 35 1.10 -8.38 -3.81
C GLY A 35 2.17 -7.87 -4.77
N MET A 36 3.02 -6.93 -4.37
CA MET A 36 4.05 -6.37 -5.25
C MET A 36 5.32 -7.21 -5.29
N ARG A 37 6.05 -7.11 -6.42
CA ARG A 37 7.26 -7.90 -6.67
C ARG A 37 8.40 -7.50 -5.75
N CYS A 38 9.02 -8.48 -5.10
CA CYS A 38 10.16 -8.29 -4.20
C CYS A 38 11.37 -9.13 -4.65
N ASN A 39 12.56 -8.62 -4.36
CA ASN A 39 13.82 -9.30 -4.65
C ASN A 39 14.96 -8.64 -3.85
N TYR A 40 15.50 -9.34 -2.86
CA TYR A 40 16.61 -8.87 -2.03
C TYR A 40 17.98 -9.06 -2.67
N SER A 41 18.06 -9.80 -3.78
CA SER A 41 19.33 -10.12 -4.47
C SER A 41 19.71 -9.10 -5.54
N ILE A 42 18.88 -8.09 -5.80
CA ILE A 42 19.14 -7.02 -6.76
C ILE A 42 19.42 -5.68 -6.06
N TYR A 43 20.06 -4.74 -6.76
CA TYR A 43 20.34 -3.39 -6.25
C TYR A 43 19.76 -2.32 -7.19
N PRO A 44 18.92 -1.38 -6.70
CA PRO A 44 18.41 -1.29 -5.32
C PRO A 44 17.50 -2.47 -4.97
N ALA A 45 17.53 -2.90 -3.71
CA ALA A 45 16.73 -4.02 -3.25
C ALA A 45 15.24 -3.67 -3.32
N LEU A 46 14.44 -4.59 -3.87
CA LEU A 46 12.97 -4.50 -3.82
C LEU A 46 12.51 -5.18 -2.54
N ALA A 47 12.63 -4.45 -1.43
CA ALA A 47 12.31 -4.93 -0.09
C ALA A 47 10.84 -4.69 0.26
N CYS A 48 10.18 -5.68 0.86
CA CYS A 48 8.79 -5.56 1.30
C CYS A 48 8.65 -4.62 2.51
N CYS A 49 7.44 -4.09 2.70
CA CYS A 49 7.15 -3.26 3.86
C CYS A 49 7.22 -4.02 5.19
N PRO A 50 7.51 -3.33 6.30
CA PRO A 50 7.48 -3.94 7.62
C PRO A 50 6.16 -4.67 7.85
N GLY A 51 6.24 -5.93 8.28
CA GLY A 51 5.08 -6.81 8.45
C GLY A 51 4.77 -7.71 7.24
N LEU A 52 5.41 -7.48 6.10
CA LEU A 52 5.29 -8.32 4.90
C LEU A 52 6.55 -9.15 4.69
N GLN A 53 6.38 -10.38 4.20
CA GLN A 53 7.48 -11.25 3.79
C GLN A 53 7.51 -11.42 2.27
N CYS A 54 8.73 -11.52 1.73
CA CYS A 54 8.93 -11.78 0.31
C CYS A 54 8.82 -13.29 0.05
N TYR A 55 7.68 -13.73 -0.46
CA TYR A 55 7.47 -15.12 -0.85
C TYR A 55 7.95 -15.36 -2.27
N THR A 56 8.97 -16.19 -2.44
CA THR A 56 9.39 -16.67 -3.76
C THR A 56 8.75 -18.04 -4.01
N PRO A 57 8.03 -18.23 -5.13
CA PRO A 57 7.39 -19.50 -5.43
C PRO A 57 8.39 -20.67 -5.43
N PRO A 58 8.00 -21.87 -4.94
CA PRO A 58 8.84 -23.05 -5.05
C PRO A 58 9.16 -23.34 -6.51
N GLU A 59 10.33 -23.93 -6.76
CA GLU A 59 10.88 -24.19 -8.11
C GLU A 59 11.27 -22.95 -8.93
N SER A 60 11.20 -21.75 -8.35
CA SER A 60 11.72 -20.57 -9.02
C SER A 60 13.24 -20.65 -9.19
N PRO A 61 13.79 -20.23 -10.35
CA PRO A 61 15.23 -20.21 -10.56
C PRO A 61 15.92 -19.26 -9.57
N PRO A 62 17.21 -19.48 -9.25
CA PRO A 62 17.94 -18.57 -8.37
C PRO A 62 17.94 -17.14 -8.93
N GLY A 63 17.60 -16.18 -8.07
CA GLY A 63 17.48 -14.76 -8.45
C GLY A 63 16.11 -14.36 -9.02
N ALA A 64 15.15 -15.28 -9.10
CA ALA A 64 13.76 -14.95 -9.44
C ALA A 64 13.15 -13.95 -8.44
N TYR A 65 12.13 -13.24 -8.90
CA TYR A 65 11.36 -12.33 -8.07
C TYR A 65 10.33 -13.13 -7.26
N GLY A 66 10.12 -12.71 -6.02
CA GLY A 66 8.98 -13.11 -5.20
C GLY A 66 7.88 -12.04 -5.20
N TYR A 67 6.93 -12.21 -4.30
CA TYR A 67 5.85 -11.26 -4.02
C TYR A 67 5.76 -11.00 -2.53
N CYS A 68 5.49 -9.76 -2.14
CA CYS A 68 5.24 -9.42 -0.76
C CYS A 68 3.89 -9.98 -0.33
N CYS A 69 3.86 -10.70 0.77
CA CYS A 69 2.65 -11.25 1.36
C CYS A 69 2.65 -10.96 2.86
N GLU A 70 1.47 -10.72 3.43
CA GLU A 70 1.29 -10.71 4.88
C GLU A 70 1.69 -12.08 5.45
N ASN A 71 2.53 -12.07 6.49
CA ASN A 71 3.05 -13.29 7.10
C ASN A 71 2.10 -13.88 8.15
#